data_AF-A0A2V9TJU8-F1
#
_entry.id   AF-A0A2V9TJU8-F1
#
_cell.length_a   1.000
_cell.length_b   1.000
_cell.length_c   1.000
_cell.angle_alpha   90.00
_cell.angle_beta   90.00
_cell.angle_gamma   90.00
#
_symmetry.space_group_name_H-M   'P 1'
#
loop_
_entity.id
_entity.type
_entity.pdbx_description
1 polymer ?
#
loop_
_entity_poly.entity_id
_entity_poly.type
_entity_poly.pdbx_seq_one_letter_code
_entity_poly.pdbx_strand_id
1 'polypeptide(L)'
;SKPGVSGVHTHMTNSLNTPAEALEYSYPLRVRRYSLRPNSGGKGQYPGGDGIVREIEVLTDAEVTLLAERRTRGPWGLSGGK
;
A
#
# COMPACT_ATOMS: atom_id res chain seq x y z
N SER A 1 -18.00 -9.78 -13.85
CA SER A 1 -17.09 -9.78 -12.68
C SER A 1 -17.50 -8.64 -11.75
N LYS A 2 -16.73 -8.33 -10.69
CA LYS A 2 -17.01 -7.26 -9.70
C LYS A 2 -15.78 -6.35 -9.57
N PRO A 3 -15.91 -5.12 -9.05
CA PRO A 3 -14.78 -4.25 -8.71
C PRO A 3 -13.74 -4.97 -7.83
N GLY A 4 -12.48 -4.59 -7.97
CA GLY A 4 -11.38 -5.10 -7.15
C GLY A 4 -11.51 -4.66 -5.69
N VAL A 5 -10.96 -5.46 -4.79
CA VAL A 5 -10.95 -5.17 -3.35
C VAL A 5 -9.82 -4.20 -3.03
N SER A 6 -10.14 -3.08 -2.37
CA SER A 6 -9.16 -2.09 -1.93
C SER A 6 -8.37 -2.55 -0.71
N GLY A 7 -7.14 -2.07 -0.57
CA GLY A 7 -6.32 -2.29 0.62
C GLY A 7 -5.79 -3.71 0.80
N VAL A 8 -5.79 -4.52 -0.27
CA VAL A 8 -5.30 -5.90 -0.23
C VAL A 8 -3.78 -5.92 -0.32
N HIS A 9 -3.14 -6.59 0.63
CA HIS A 9 -1.71 -6.88 0.60
C HIS A 9 -1.49 -8.26 -0.03
N THR A 10 -0.78 -8.34 -1.17
CA THR A 10 -0.65 -9.57 -1.96
C THR A 10 0.72 -10.25 -1.89
N HIS A 11 1.75 -9.59 -1.35
CA HIS A 11 3.14 -10.07 -1.39
C HIS A 11 3.57 -10.93 -0.19
N MET A 12 2.79 -10.97 0.89
CA MET A 12 3.03 -11.87 2.03
C MET A 12 1.77 -12.69 2.29
N THR A 13 1.83 -14.00 2.03
CA THR A 13 0.68 -14.91 2.02
C THR A 13 0.14 -15.29 3.39
N ASN A 14 0.65 -14.77 4.52
CA ASN A 14 0.14 -15.12 5.86
C ASN A 14 0.44 -14.09 6.98
N SER A 15 0.79 -12.86 6.63
CA SER A 15 1.04 -11.82 7.64
C SER A 15 -0.04 -10.76 7.55
N LEU A 16 -0.85 -10.66 8.61
CA LEU A 16 -1.72 -9.51 8.82
C LEU A 16 -0.88 -8.23 8.71
N ASN A 17 -1.48 -7.15 8.20
CA ASN A 17 -0.83 -5.85 8.21
C ASN A 17 -0.38 -5.53 9.64
N THR A 18 0.92 -5.24 9.84
CA THR A 18 1.44 -4.76 11.13
C THR A 18 0.62 -3.55 11.57
N PRO A 19 -0.04 -3.59 12.75
CA PRO A 19 -0.76 -2.44 13.28
C PRO A 19 0.17 -1.25 13.49
N ALA A 20 -0.37 -0.05 13.37
CA ALA A 20 0.42 1.17 13.56
C ALA A 20 1.00 1.22 14.99
N GLU A 21 0.18 0.85 15.97
CA GLU A 21 0.52 0.81 17.39
C GLU A 21 1.69 -0.13 17.67
N ALA A 22 1.69 -1.30 17.02
CA ALA A 22 2.79 -2.26 17.15
C ALA A 22 4.10 -1.71 16.56
N LEU A 23 4.02 -0.98 15.45
CA LEU A 23 5.17 -0.35 14.80
C LEU A 23 5.76 0.77 15.66
N GLU A 24 4.92 1.66 16.20
CA GLU A 24 5.33 2.76 17.07
C GLU A 24 5.85 2.28 18.44
N TYR A 25 5.31 1.16 18.95
CA TYR A 25 5.82 0.55 20.18
C TYR A 25 7.21 -0.06 19.99
N SER A 26 7.46 -0.70 18.85
CA SER A 26 8.67 -1.50 18.65
C SER A 26 9.86 -0.69 18.13
N TYR A 27 9.61 0.47 17.52
CA TYR A 27 10.63 1.28 16.85
C TYR A 27 10.41 2.77 17.12
N PRO A 28 11.47 3.62 17.03
CA PRO A 28 11.35 5.07 17.14
C PRO A 28 10.75 5.68 15.86
N LEU A 29 9.55 5.23 15.51
CA LEU A 29 8.78 5.60 14.33
C LEU A 29 7.42 6.16 14.75
N ARG A 30 6.85 7.02 13.92
CA ARG A 30 5.48 7.51 14.05
C ARG A 30 4.72 7.32 12.75
N VAL A 31 3.55 6.72 12.81
CA VAL A 31 2.66 6.56 11.66
C VAL A 31 1.79 7.81 11.56
N ARG A 32 2.12 8.69 10.61
CA ARG A 32 1.36 9.91 10.34
C ARG A 32 0.05 9.64 9.61
N ARG A 33 0.05 8.62 8.75
CA ARG A 33 -1.10 8.27 7.94
C ARG A 33 -1.12 6.79 7.64
N TYR A 34 -2.31 6.21 7.76
CA TYR A 34 -2.61 4.90 7.22
C TYR A 34 -4.02 4.97 6.62
N SER A 35 -4.11 5.10 5.30
CA SER A 35 -5.40 5.26 4.61
C SER A 35 -5.41 4.53 3.27
N LEU A 36 -6.61 4.35 2.71
CA LEU A 36 -6.72 4.08 1.27
C LEU A 36 -6.11 5.24 0.47
N ARG A 37 -5.56 4.93 -0.70
CA ARG A 37 -5.11 5.89 -1.70
C ARG A 37 -6.24 6.11 -2.70
N PRO A 38 -7.03 7.18 -2.60
CA PRO A 38 -8.23 7.34 -3.42
C PRO A 38 -7.90 7.36 -4.90
N ASN A 39 -8.73 6.71 -5.72
CA ASN A 39 -8.63 6.72 -7.19
C ASN A 39 -7.29 6.19 -7.71
N SER A 40 -6.68 5.24 -6.99
CA SER A 40 -5.42 4.60 -7.37
C SER A 40 -5.61 3.26 -8.08
N GLY A 41 -6.80 2.66 -7.96
CA GLY A 41 -7.18 1.48 -8.71
C GLY A 41 -7.18 1.71 -10.23
N GLY A 42 -6.83 0.66 -10.96
CA GLY A 42 -6.87 0.66 -12.43
C GLY A 42 -8.28 0.94 -12.97
N LYS A 43 -8.36 1.60 -14.14
CA LYS A 43 -9.64 1.96 -14.76
C LYS A 43 -10.11 0.85 -15.70
N GLY A 44 -11.41 0.58 -15.72
CA GLY A 44 -12.02 -0.39 -16.63
C GLY A 44 -13.50 -0.59 -16.31
N GLN A 45 -14.15 -1.53 -17.02
CA GLN A 45 -15.54 -1.94 -16.74
C GLN A 45 -15.71 -2.39 -15.28
N TYR A 46 -14.67 -2.99 -14.72
CA TYR A 46 -14.56 -3.35 -13.32
C TYR A 46 -13.25 -2.73 -12.79
N PRO A 47 -13.32 -1.60 -12.09
CA PRO A 47 -12.10 -0.91 -11.64
C PRO A 47 -11.32 -1.77 -10.65
N GLY A 48 -10.01 -1.61 -10.65
CA GLY A 48 -9.14 -2.19 -9.63
C GLY A 48 -9.42 -1.59 -8.25
N GLY A 49 -9.03 -2.30 -7.19
CA GLY A 49 -9.10 -1.79 -5.83
C GLY A 49 -8.08 -0.68 -5.59
N ASP A 50 -8.41 0.26 -4.72
CA ASP A 50 -7.49 1.31 -4.29
C ASP A 50 -6.37 0.72 -3.41
N GLY A 51 -5.15 1.20 -3.61
CA GLY A 51 -4.00 0.89 -2.77
C GLY A 51 -4.05 1.59 -1.41
N ILE A 52 -2.96 1.50 -0.66
CA ILE A 52 -2.79 2.10 0.67
C ILE A 52 -1.70 3.18 0.64
N VAL A 53 -1.91 4.26 1.40
CA VAL A 53 -0.86 5.21 1.78
C VAL A 53 -0.45 4.92 3.23
N ARG A 54 0.86 4.71 3.44
CA ARG A 54 1.50 4.72 4.76
C ARG A 54 2.54 5.83 4.81
N GLU A 55 2.35 6.79 5.71
CA GLU A 55 3.33 7.84 5.97
C GLU A 55 3.97 7.56 7.32
N ILE A 56 5.29 7.36 7.31
CA ILE A 56 6.08 7.02 8.49
C ILE A 56 7.13 8.10 8.71
N GLU A 57 7.17 8.66 9.91
CA GLU A 57 8.16 9.62 10.38
C GLU A 57 9.15 8.88 11.28
N VAL A 58 10.46 9.08 11.03
CA VAL A 58 11.52 8.55 11.89
C VAL A 58 11.83 9.60 12.95
N LEU A 59 11.81 9.21 14.23
CA LEU A 59 11.93 10.13 15.37
C LEU A 59 13.36 10.25 15.91
N THR A 60 14.32 9.61 15.26
CA THR A 60 15.74 9.59 15.64
C THR A 60 16.60 9.56 14.40
N ASP A 61 17.89 9.86 14.54
CA ASP A 61 18.86 9.63 13.48
C ASP A 61 18.87 8.15 13.09
N ALA A 62 18.69 7.87 11.80
CA ALA A 62 18.59 6.51 11.28
C ALA A 62 19.04 6.43 9.82
N GLU A 63 19.41 5.23 9.41
CA GLU A 63 19.60 4.87 8.01
C GLU A 63 18.37 4.08 7.52
N VAL A 64 17.81 4.48 6.39
CA VAL A 64 16.59 3.86 5.82
C VAL A 64 16.90 3.27 4.47
N THR A 65 16.66 1.96 4.32
CA THR A 65 16.69 1.27 3.02
C THR A 65 15.26 0.96 2.58
N LEU A 66 14.91 1.35 1.35
CA LEU A 66 13.60 1.09 0.76
C LEU A 66 13.71 0.08 -0.39
N LEU A 67 13.12 -1.11 -0.20
CA LEU A 67 12.90 -2.07 -1.27
C LEU A 67 11.51 -1.83 -1.89
N ALA A 68 11.47 -1.39 -3.15
CA ALA A 68 10.23 -1.14 -3.86
C ALA A 68 10.38 -1.43 -5.36
N GLU A 69 9.36 -2.04 -5.95
CA GLU A 69 9.28 -2.32 -7.38
C GLU A 69 8.15 -1.50 -8.03
N ARG A 70 8.12 -1.43 -9.37
CA ARG A 70 7.00 -0.88 -10.14
C ARG A 70 6.59 0.56 -9.77
N ARG A 71 7.57 1.42 -9.47
CA ARG A 71 7.35 2.81 -9.07
C ARG A 71 6.72 3.70 -10.15
N THR A 72 6.97 3.39 -11.42
CA THR A 72 6.52 4.20 -12.57
C THR A 72 5.38 3.56 -13.35
N ARG A 73 5.11 2.25 -13.16
CA ARG A 73 4.10 1.52 -13.93
C ARG A 73 3.34 0.53 -13.07
N GLY A 74 2.02 0.66 -13.06
CA GLY A 74 1.10 -0.26 -12.39
C GLY A 74 1.01 -1.65 -13.07
N PRO A 75 0.24 -2.57 -12.48
CA PRO A 75 -0.13 -3.82 -13.15
C PRO A 75 -0.89 -3.52 -14.46
N TRP A 76 -0.85 -4.46 -15.40
CA TRP A 76 -1.60 -4.34 -16.65
C TRP A 76 -3.11 -4.52 -16.44
N GLY A 77 -3.92 -3.78 -17.21
CA GLY A 77 -5.34 -4.07 -17.34
C GLY A 77 -5.61 -5.21 -18.33
N LEU A 78 -6.83 -5.75 -18.27
CA LEU A 78 -7.34 -6.76 -19.21
C LEU A 78 -8.46 -6.14 -20.06
N SER A 79 -8.62 -6.63 -21.30
CA SER A 79 -9.73 -6.23 -22.20
C SER A 79 -9.89 -4.71 -22.36
N GLY A 80 -8.78 -3.98 -22.50
CA GLY A 80 -8.78 -2.51 -22.65
C GLY A 80 -8.78 -1.72 -21.33
N GLY A 81 -8.74 -2.39 -20.17
CA GLY A 81 -8.48 -1.76 -18.88
C GLY A 81 -7.06 -1.20 -18.77
N LYS A 82 -6.86 -0.29 -17.80
CA LYS A 82 -5.58 0.34 -17.49
C LYS A 82 -5.20 0.14 -16.04
#